data_AF-A0AAD7IYC5-F1
#
_entry.id   AF-A0AAD7IYC5-F1
#
_cell.length_a   1.000
_cell.length_b   1.000
_cell.length_c   1.000
_cell.angle_alpha   90.00
_cell.angle_beta   90.00
_cell.angle_gamma   90.00
#
_symmetry.space_group_name_H-M   'P 1'
#
loop_
_entity.id
_entity.type
_entity.pdbx_description
1 polymer ?
#
loop_
_entity_poly.entity_id
_entity_poly.type
_entity_poly.pdbx_seq_one_letter_code
_entity_poly.pdbx_strand_id
1 'polypeptide(L)'
;TGIHPRTLKIDSGAEFYLCTEFRELLQLKSFEMTSRKSVQVTIEYNNRLQAAAAKSGKSLIEKHPRALLEKLGKIEPKITKCITDKNYKCA
;
A
#
# COMPACT_ATOMS: atom_id res chain seq x y z
N THR A 1 -5.51 14.64 18.83
CA THR A 1 -4.66 13.61 18.19
C THR A 1 -4.21 14.12 16.82
N GLY A 2 -3.01 14.70 16.75
CA GLY A 2 -2.49 15.38 15.55
C GLY A 2 -1.80 14.43 14.57
N ILE A 3 -2.49 13.40 14.10
CA ILE A 3 -1.95 12.52 13.04
C ILE A 3 -2.35 13.11 11.69
N HIS A 4 -1.37 13.35 10.81
CA HIS A 4 -1.62 13.92 9.50
C HIS A 4 -2.48 12.95 8.65
N PRO A 5 -3.59 13.38 8.03
CA PRO A 5 -4.53 12.48 7.35
C PRO A 5 -3.92 11.71 6.16
N ARG A 6 -2.85 12.24 5.55
CA ARG A 6 -2.10 11.54 4.47
C ARG A 6 -1.28 10.35 4.96
N THR A 7 -1.01 10.23 6.26
CA THR A 7 -0.34 9.07 6.88
C THR A 7 -1.26 7.84 6.88
N LEU A 8 -2.58 8.04 6.84
CA LEU A 8 -3.60 6.98 6.84
C LEU A 8 -4.02 6.53 5.44
N LYS A 9 -3.45 7.10 4.38
CA LYS A 9 -3.84 6.80 3.00
C LYS A 9 -2.62 6.54 2.12
N ILE A 10 -2.71 5.48 1.33
CA ILE A 10 -1.81 5.22 0.20
C ILE A 10 -2.45 5.86 -1.03
N ASP A 11 -1.80 6.92 -1.51
CA ASP A 11 -2.25 7.69 -2.66
C ASP A 11 -1.93 6.95 -3.98
N SER A 12 -2.06 7.66 -5.09
CA SER A 12 -1.73 7.21 -6.44
C SER A 12 -0.23 7.35 -6.75
N GLY A 13 0.18 6.91 -7.94
CA GLY A 13 1.56 7.02 -8.41
C GLY A 13 2.52 6.10 -7.68
N ALA A 14 3.67 6.61 -7.26
CA ALA A 14 4.76 5.81 -6.68
C ALA A 14 4.34 5.01 -5.44
N GLU A 15 3.47 5.58 -4.58
CA GLU A 15 2.93 4.87 -3.41
C GLU A 15 2.08 3.65 -3.81
N PHE A 16 1.28 3.80 -4.88
CA PHE A 16 0.46 2.71 -5.38
C PHE A 16 1.32 1.59 -5.97
N TYR A 17 2.27 1.93 -6.84
CA TYR A 17 3.15 0.94 -7.48
C TYR A 17 4.00 0.17 -6.45
N LEU A 18 4.57 0.89 -5.48
CA LEU A 18 5.35 0.28 -4.42
C LEU A 18 4.47 -0.62 -3.54
N CYS A 19 3.21 -0.24 -3.29
CA CYS A 19 2.25 -1.08 -2.58
C CYS A 19 1.89 -2.35 -3.37
N THR A 20 1.77 -2.28 -4.70
CA THR A 20 1.51 -3.46 -5.53
C THR A 20 2.71 -4.41 -5.60
N GLU A 21 3.93 -3.87 -5.74
CA GLU A 21 5.17 -4.68 -5.69
C GLU A 21 5.32 -5.34 -4.32
N PHE A 22 5.06 -4.62 -3.23
CA PHE A 22 5.07 -5.19 -1.88
C PHE A 22 4.08 -6.34 -1.72
N ARG A 23 2.90 -6.21 -2.33
CA ARG A 23 1.87 -7.24 -2.28
C ARG A 23 2.34 -8.51 -2.99
N GLU A 24 3.03 -8.39 -4.11
CA GLU A 24 3.62 -9.52 -4.83
C GLU A 24 4.77 -10.15 -4.05
N LEU A 25 5.73 -9.34 -3.59
CA LEU A 25 6.94 -9.81 -2.91
C LEU A 25 6.66 -10.48 -1.56
N LEU A 26 5.71 -9.96 -0.79
CA LEU A 26 5.40 -10.46 0.56
C LEU A 26 4.10 -11.27 0.62
N GLN A 27 3.50 -11.56 -0.54
CA GLN A 27 2.17 -12.18 -0.67
C GLN A 27 1.16 -11.59 0.32
N LEU A 28 1.09 -10.25 0.38
CA LEU A 28 0.23 -9.58 1.35
C LEU A 28 -1.23 -9.83 1.01
N LYS A 29 -1.85 -10.70 1.80
CA LYS A 29 -3.29 -10.93 1.80
C LYS A 29 -3.88 -10.22 2.99
N SER A 30 -4.98 -9.49 2.79
CA SER A 30 -5.65 -8.74 3.86
C SER A 30 -5.98 -9.63 5.08
N PHE A 31 -6.37 -10.88 4.84
CA PHE A 31 -6.74 -11.84 5.89
C PHE A 31 -5.56 -12.43 6.68
N GLU A 32 -4.33 -12.36 6.15
CA GLU A 32 -3.12 -12.82 6.86
C GLU A 32 -2.39 -11.69 7.60
N MET A 33 -2.87 -10.45 7.47
CA MET A 33 -2.25 -9.27 8.08
C MET A 33 -2.69 -9.11 9.54
N THR A 34 -1.99 -9.80 10.43
CA THR A 34 -2.08 -9.53 11.88
C THR A 34 -1.49 -8.15 12.20
N SER A 35 -1.88 -7.56 13.34
CA SER A 35 -1.37 -6.24 13.75
C SER A 35 0.16 -6.18 13.79
N ARG A 36 0.83 -7.25 14.24
CA ARG A 36 2.29 -7.34 14.29
C ARG A 36 2.91 -7.39 12.89
N LYS A 37 2.36 -8.23 11.99
CA LYS A 37 2.81 -8.33 10.60
C LYS A 37 2.59 -6.99 9.88
N SER A 38 1.48 -6.32 10.15
CA SER A 38 1.19 -5.01 9.59
C SER A 38 2.24 -3.97 9.98
N VAL A 39 2.68 -3.92 11.24
CA VAL A 39 3.74 -3.00 11.66
C VAL A 39 5.06 -3.30 10.94
N GLN A 40 5.49 -4.57 10.88
CA GLN A 40 6.74 -4.97 10.21
C GLN A 40 6.74 -4.60 8.72
N VAL A 41 5.66 -4.94 8.02
CA VAL A 41 5.49 -4.62 6.60
C VAL A 41 5.47 -3.11 6.37
N THR A 42 4.88 -2.34 7.29
CA THR A 42 4.83 -0.87 7.19
C THR A 42 6.21 -0.23 7.35
N ILE A 43 7.03 -0.75 8.27
CA ILE A 43 8.40 -0.28 8.45
C ILE A 43 9.18 -0.49 7.16
N GLU A 44 9.10 -1.69 6.57
CA GLU A 44 9.79 -1.97 5.32
C GLU A 44 9.26 -1.13 4.15
N TYR A 45 7.94 -0.96 4.06
CA TYR A 45 7.29 -0.09 3.07
C TYR A 45 7.77 1.36 3.19
N ASN A 46 7.78 1.93 4.40
CA ASN A 46 8.25 3.30 4.64
C ASN A 46 9.74 3.46 4.31
N ASN A 47 10.58 2.47 4.62
CA ASN A 47 11.99 2.49 4.25
C ASN A 47 12.20 2.56 2.72
N ARG A 48 11.47 1.74 1.96
CA ARG A 48 11.57 1.76 0.49
C ARG A 48 10.97 3.04 -0.10
N LEU A 49 9.89 3.53 0.51
CA LEU A 49 9.27 4.78 0.13
C LEU A 49 10.20 5.98 0.35
N GLN A 50 10.93 6.01 1.46
CA GLN A 50 11.96 7.01 1.74
C GLN A 50 13.13 6.92 0.76
N ALA A 51 13.58 5.71 0.41
CA ALA A 51 14.62 5.50 -0.60
C ALA A 51 14.18 5.99 -1.99
N ALA A 52 12.93 5.76 -2.38
CA ALA A 52 12.36 6.28 -3.63
C ALA A 52 12.19 7.82 -3.60
N ALA A 53 11.82 8.37 -2.44
CA ALA A 53 11.69 9.81 -2.23
C ALA A 53 13.02 10.53 -2.38
N ALA A 54 14.08 10.00 -1.76
CA ALA A 54 15.44 10.54 -1.84
C ALA A 54 15.95 10.61 -3.28
N LYS A 55 15.65 9.60 -4.11
CA LYS A 55 16.00 9.59 -5.54
C LYS A 55 15.24 10.61 -6.38
N SER A 56 14.05 11.02 -5.94
CA SER A 56 13.16 11.91 -6.69
C SER A 56 13.11 13.34 -6.13
N GLY A 57 13.84 13.63 -5.05
CA GLY A 57 13.85 14.94 -4.39
C GLY A 57 12.53 15.34 -3.73
N LYS A 58 11.61 14.38 -3.52
CA LYS A 58 10.28 14.64 -2.96
C LYS A 58 10.27 14.41 -1.45
N SER A 59 9.57 15.29 -0.71
CA SER A 59 9.22 15.02 0.68
C SER A 59 8.10 13.99 0.73
N LEU A 60 8.27 12.96 1.55
CA LEU A 60 7.31 11.87 1.68
C LEU A 60 6.87 11.69 3.11
N ILE A 61 5.58 11.43 3.28
CA ILE A 61 4.93 11.27 4.58
C ILE A 61 4.91 9.78 4.90
N GLU A 62 5.50 9.41 6.03
CA GLU A 62 5.46 8.05 6.55
C GLU A 62 4.01 7.55 6.67
N LYS A 63 3.81 6.29 6.28
CA LYS A 63 2.51 5.66 6.33
C LYS A 63 2.32 4.91 7.63
N HIS A 64 1.08 4.94 8.10
CA HIS A 64 0.63 4.17 9.25
C HIS A 64 0.23 2.76 8.80
N PRO A 65 0.37 1.73 9.65
CA PRO A 65 0.02 0.36 9.28
C PRO A 65 -1.41 0.17 8.77
N ARG A 66 -2.34 0.96 9.32
CA ARG A 66 -3.74 1.02 8.88
C ARG A 66 -3.89 1.40 7.40
N ALA A 67 -3.01 2.24 6.86
CA ALA A 67 -3.08 2.69 5.47
C ALA A 67 -2.91 1.53 4.48
N LEU A 68 -1.98 0.59 4.77
CA LEU A 68 -1.76 -0.61 3.96
C LEU A 68 -2.98 -1.54 4.00
N LEU A 69 -3.51 -1.80 5.19
CA LEU A 69 -4.71 -2.62 5.38
C LEU A 69 -5.91 -2.06 4.61
N GLU A 70 -6.19 -0.76 4.74
CA GLU A 70 -7.29 -0.12 4.02
C GLU A 70 -7.10 -0.13 2.51
N LYS A 71 -5.85 -0.01 2.04
CA LYS A 71 -5.55 -0.06 0.60
C LYS A 71 -5.73 -1.48 0.05
N LEU A 72 -5.27 -2.51 0.77
CA LEU A 72 -5.46 -3.91 0.41
C LEU A 72 -6.94 -4.26 0.32
N GLY A 73 -7.73 -3.88 1.34
CA GLY A 73 -9.18 -4.10 1.35
C GLY A 73 -9.94 -3.40 0.22
N LYS A 74 -9.36 -2.35 -0.40
CA LYS A 74 -9.93 -1.69 -1.59
C LYS A 74 -9.48 -2.32 -2.91
N ILE A 75 -8.25 -2.83 -2.97
CA ILE A 75 -7.65 -3.38 -4.18
C ILE A 75 -8.15 -4.81 -4.44
N GLU A 76 -8.18 -5.65 -3.41
CA GLU A 76 -8.62 -7.04 -3.51
C GLU A 76 -9.99 -7.22 -4.18
N PRO A 77 -11.07 -6.56 -3.72
CA PRO A 77 -12.37 -6.72 -4.36
C PRO A 77 -12.41 -6.20 -5.80
N LYS A 78 -11.62 -5.16 -6.13
CA LYS A 78 -11.52 -4.65 -7.50
C LYS A 78 -10.88 -5.69 -8.43
N ILE A 79 -9.82 -6.35 -7.96
CA ILE A 79 -9.14 -7.40 -8.72
C ILE A 79 -10.06 -8.62 -8.88
N THR A 80 -10.70 -9.06 -7.81
CA THR A 80 -11.67 -10.17 -7.89
C THR A 80 -12.78 -9.86 -8.90
N LYS A 81 -13.34 -8.66 -8.85
CA LYS A 81 -14.36 -8.21 -9.81
C LYS A 81 -13.84 -8.21 -11.25
N CYS A 82 -12.64 -7.67 -11.49
CA CYS A 82 -11.99 -7.67 -12.79
C CYS A 82 -11.81 -9.09 -13.36
N ILE A 83 -11.39 -10.04 -12.52
CA ILE A 83 -11.24 -11.46 -12.90
C ILE A 83 -12.60 -12.08 -13.23
N THR A 84 -13.61 -11.87 -12.38
CA THR A 84 -14.97 -12.37 -12.60
C THR A 84 -15.58 -11.83 -13.89
N ASP A 85 -15.41 -10.54 -14.15
CA ASP A 85 -15.95 -9.85 -15.33
C ASP A 85 -15.10 -10.09 -16.60
N LYS A 86 -13.96 -10.80 -16.49
CA LYS A 86 -12.93 -10.95 -17.55
C LYS A 86 -12.50 -9.61 -18.17
N ASN A 87 -12.58 -8.54 -17.39
CA ASN A 87 -12.36 -7.18 -17.88
C ASN A 87 -11.04 -6.64 -17.36
N TYR A 88 -9.95 -6.94 -18.09
CA TYR A 88 -8.58 -6.54 -17.72
C TYR A 88 -8.18 -5.15 -18.23
N LYS A 89 -9.14 -4.32 -18.65
CA LYS A 89 -8.84 -2.96 -19.11
C LYS A 89 -8.52 -2.07 -17.91
N CYS A 90 -7.47 -1.27 -18.06
CA CYS A 90 -7.20 -0.17 -17.13
C CYS A 90 -8.36 0.84 -17.23
N ALA A 91 -8.99 1.16 -16.10
CA ALA A 91 -10.02 2.19 -15.99
C ALA A 91 -9.38 3.56 -15.77
#